data_AF-A0A3A8WGH2-F1
#
_entry.id   AF-A0A3A8WGH2-F1
#
_cell.length_a   1.000
_cell.length_b   1.000
_cell.length_c   1.000
_cell.angle_alpha   90.00
_cell.angle_beta   90.00
_cell.angle_gamma   90.00
#
_symmetry.space_group_name_H-M   'P 1'
#
loop_
_entity.id
_entity.type
_entity.pdbx_description
1 polymer ?
#
loop_
_entity_poly.entity_id
_entity_poly.type
_entity_poly.pdbx_seq_one_letter_code
_entity_poly.pdbx_strand_id
1 'polypeptide(L)'
;MLHEEVANMMRRGNMSDREIELRKRIETEHTIFKYRMPASPAAEVYENCNVIRFYECIYEFFQYAENIEKEHINACLMYENVIETLYQLCIKYEYLRYSRWKDIEEMLSALIEEQKKYAETADCRK
;
A
#
# COMPACT_ATOMS: atom_id res chain seq x y z
N MET A 1 21.85 -15.81 4.48
CA MET A 1 20.71 -15.09 3.87
C MET A 1 19.47 -15.96 3.78
N LEU A 2 19.47 -17.10 3.07
CA LEU A 2 18.31 -18.01 2.99
C LEU A 2 17.73 -18.47 4.35
N HIS A 3 18.58 -18.67 5.36
CA HIS A 3 18.14 -19.13 6.68
C HIS A 3 17.31 -18.09 7.46
N GLU A 4 17.51 -16.80 7.21
CA GLU A 4 16.88 -15.71 7.95
C GLU A 4 15.53 -15.32 7.34
N GLU A 5 15.43 -15.39 6.01
CA GLU A 5 14.17 -15.27 5.26
C GLU A 5 13.21 -16.43 5.58
N VAL A 6 13.74 -17.66 5.63
CA VAL A 6 12.95 -18.85 6.02
C VAL A 6 12.55 -18.77 7.50
N ALA A 7 13.42 -18.27 8.39
CA ALA A 7 13.08 -18.05 9.80
C ALA A 7 12.07 -16.90 10.02
N ASN A 8 12.03 -15.90 9.14
CA ASN A 8 11.00 -14.87 9.14
C ASN A 8 9.67 -15.39 8.59
N MET A 9 9.68 -16.26 7.56
CA MET A 9 8.49 -16.99 7.12
C MET A 9 7.91 -17.86 8.23
N MET A 10 8.76 -18.55 9.00
CA MET A 10 8.31 -19.47 10.07
C MET A 10 7.85 -18.78 11.37
N ARG A 11 8.08 -17.47 11.53
CA ARG A 11 7.54 -16.68 12.66
C ARG A 11 6.16 -16.08 12.37
N ARG A 12 5.71 -16.10 11.11
CA ARG A 12 4.45 -15.50 10.66
C ARG A 12 3.41 -16.62 10.57
N GLY A 13 2.23 -16.42 11.14
CA GLY A 13 1.15 -17.41 11.06
C GLY A 13 0.78 -17.78 9.62
N ASN A 14 -0.12 -18.75 9.43
CA ASN A 14 -0.63 -19.10 8.10
C ASN A 14 -1.33 -17.89 7.46
N MET A 15 -0.60 -17.13 6.63
CA MET A 15 -1.13 -16.04 5.82
C MET A 15 -2.13 -16.59 4.80
N SER A 16 -3.18 -15.82 4.52
CA SER A 16 -4.16 -16.20 3.49
C SER A 16 -3.59 -16.04 2.08
N ASP A 17 -4.09 -16.81 1.11
CA ASP A 17 -3.69 -16.68 -0.31
C ASP A 17 -3.85 -15.25 -0.84
N ARG A 18 -4.89 -14.54 -0.38
CA ARG A 18 -5.16 -13.14 -0.77
C ARG A 18 -4.15 -12.18 -0.18
N GLU A 19 -3.71 -12.42 1.05
CA GLU A 19 -2.66 -11.63 1.68
C GLU A 19 -1.32 -11.84 0.96
N ILE A 20 -1.01 -13.09 0.60
CA ILE A 20 0.19 -13.43 -0.19
C ILE A 20 0.16 -12.70 -1.54
N GLU A 21 -0.98 -12.72 -2.23
CA GLU A 21 -1.17 -12.00 -3.50
C GLU A 21 -0.98 -10.49 -3.33
N LEU A 22 -1.60 -9.90 -2.31
CA LEU A 22 -1.45 -8.46 -2.04
C LEU A 22 0.01 -8.08 -1.80
N ARG A 23 0.72 -8.84 -0.97
CA ARG A 23 2.14 -8.58 -0.67
C ARG A 23 3.01 -8.66 -1.92
N LYS A 24 2.74 -9.61 -2.82
CA LYS A 24 3.44 -9.71 -4.13
C LYS A 24 3.18 -8.49 -5.02
N ARG A 25 1.95 -7.97 -5.05
CA ARG A 25 1.63 -6.74 -5.81
C ARG A 25 2.35 -5.54 -5.25
N ILE A 26 2.31 -5.36 -3.93
CA ILE A 26 3.03 -4.29 -3.23
C ILE A 26 4.53 -4.37 -3.52
N GLU A 27 5.12 -5.57 -3.46
CA GLU A 27 6.54 -5.78 -3.78
C GLU A 27 6.85 -5.46 -5.25
N THR A 28 6.00 -5.86 -6.17
CA THR A 28 6.16 -5.58 -7.61
C THR A 28 6.11 -4.08 -7.88
N GLU A 29 5.10 -3.40 -7.35
CA GLU A 29 4.92 -1.95 -7.49
C GLU A 29 6.09 -1.18 -6.88
N HIS A 30 6.50 -1.53 -5.66
CA HIS A 30 7.66 -0.93 -4.98
C HIS A 30 8.95 -1.16 -5.76
N THR A 31 9.16 -2.35 -6.30
CA THR A 31 10.33 -2.68 -7.13
C THR A 31 10.38 -1.82 -8.38
N ILE A 32 9.25 -1.68 -9.09
CA ILE A 32 9.15 -0.83 -10.28
C ILE A 32 9.46 0.63 -9.92
N PHE A 33 8.89 1.14 -8.83
CA PHE A 33 9.15 2.49 -8.34
C PHE A 33 10.64 2.69 -8.04
N LYS A 34 11.26 1.76 -7.29
CA LYS A 34 12.67 1.79 -6.92
C LYS A 34 13.61 1.75 -8.13
N TYR A 35 13.27 1.07 -9.21
CA TYR A 35 14.09 1.08 -10.43
C TYR A 35 13.94 2.38 -11.23
N ARG A 36 12.77 3.04 -11.19
CA ARG A 36 12.55 4.31 -11.87
C ARG A 36 13.29 5.46 -11.18
N MET A 37 13.28 5.51 -9.86
CA MET A 37 13.83 6.65 -9.10
C MET A 37 15.32 6.98 -9.38
N PRO A 38 16.27 6.01 -9.43
CA PRO A 38 17.66 6.28 -9.75
C PRO A 38 17.90 6.66 -11.22
N ALA A 39 16.94 6.38 -12.11
CA ALA A 39 17.01 6.79 -13.51
C ALA A 39 16.57 8.26 -13.70
N SER A 40 15.95 8.88 -12.68
CA SER A 40 15.56 10.30 -12.72
C SER A 40 16.71 11.24 -12.37
N PRO A 41 16.71 12.49 -12.89
CA PRO A 41 17.66 13.52 -12.49
C PRO A 41 17.57 13.85 -10.98
N ALA A 42 18.70 14.25 -10.39
CA ALA A 42 18.78 14.53 -8.94
C ALA A 42 17.78 15.60 -8.45
N ALA A 43 17.46 16.60 -9.28
CA ALA A 43 16.45 17.61 -8.97
C ALA A 43 15.05 16.99 -8.80
N GLU A 44 14.67 16.09 -9.70
CA GLU A 44 13.38 15.38 -9.66
C GLU A 44 13.30 14.44 -8.45
N VAL A 45 14.41 13.79 -8.08
CA VAL A 45 14.48 12.98 -6.85
C VAL A 45 14.24 13.84 -5.61
N TYR A 46 14.81 15.05 -5.56
CA TYR A 46 14.64 15.96 -4.44
C TYR A 46 13.19 16.46 -4.31
N GLU A 47 12.57 16.84 -5.43
CA GLU A 47 11.16 17.26 -5.48
C GLU A 47 10.21 16.15 -5.04
N ASN A 48 10.53 14.90 -5.37
CA ASN A 48 9.72 13.73 -5.04
C ASN A 48 10.09 13.04 -3.72
N CYS A 49 10.92 13.65 -2.86
CA CYS A 49 11.38 13.00 -1.63
C CYS A 49 10.24 12.54 -0.70
N ASN A 50 9.12 13.26 -0.68
CA ASN A 50 7.92 12.88 0.07
C ASN A 50 7.21 11.66 -0.54
N VAL A 51 7.21 11.54 -1.88
CA VAL A 51 6.66 10.38 -2.59
C VAL A 51 7.49 9.14 -2.27
N ILE A 52 8.82 9.26 -2.33
CA ILE A 52 9.73 8.17 -1.97
C ILE A 52 9.45 7.70 -0.54
N ARG A 53 9.38 8.64 0.41
CA ARG A 53 9.09 8.33 1.80
C ARG A 53 7.75 7.62 1.96
N PHE A 54 6.72 8.09 1.25
CA PHE A 54 5.40 7.46 1.27
C PHE A 54 5.48 6.00 0.79
N TYR A 55 6.10 5.76 -0.37
CA TYR A 55 6.25 4.42 -0.94
C TYR A 55 6.97 3.45 0.00
N GLU A 56 8.06 3.91 0.63
CA GLU A 56 8.80 3.11 1.59
C GLU A 56 7.96 2.78 2.84
N CYS A 57 7.22 3.76 3.39
CA CYS A 57 6.35 3.53 4.56
C CYS A 57 5.23 2.52 4.28
N ILE A 58 4.58 2.62 3.11
CA ILE A 58 3.52 1.68 2.73
C ILE A 58 4.11 0.28 2.50
N TYR A 59 5.24 0.19 1.79
CA TYR A 59 5.93 -1.08 1.59
C TYR A 59 6.30 -1.74 2.92
N GLU A 60 6.92 -0.98 3.85
CA GLU A 60 7.29 -1.46 5.17
C GLU A 60 6.08 -2.01 5.95
N PHE A 61 4.96 -1.29 5.97
CA PHE A 61 3.73 -1.76 6.59
C PHE A 61 3.29 -3.10 6.02
N PHE A 62 3.16 -3.21 4.70
CA PHE A 62 2.75 -4.45 4.06
C PHE A 62 3.78 -5.57 4.12
N GLN A 63 5.03 -5.31 4.50
CA GLN A 63 6.04 -6.34 4.74
C GLN A 63 6.05 -6.86 6.17
N TYR A 64 5.74 -6.00 7.14
CA TYR A 64 5.96 -6.31 8.56
C TYR A 64 4.71 -6.30 9.43
N ALA A 65 3.58 -5.76 8.97
CA ALA A 65 2.32 -5.88 9.69
C ALA A 65 1.95 -7.35 9.87
N GLU A 66 1.67 -7.75 11.12
CA GLU A 66 1.38 -9.14 11.48
C GLU A 66 -0.06 -9.53 11.18
N ASN A 67 -1.00 -8.58 11.30
CA ASN A 67 -2.43 -8.84 11.15
C ASN A 67 -3.07 -7.72 10.33
N ILE A 68 -3.16 -7.90 9.01
CA ILE A 68 -3.89 -6.99 8.13
C ILE A 68 -5.34 -7.48 8.04
N GLU A 69 -6.30 -6.59 8.29
CA GLU A 69 -7.72 -6.96 8.24
C GLU A 69 -8.12 -7.42 6.83
N LYS A 70 -9.01 -8.42 6.76
CA LYS A 70 -9.45 -9.03 5.51
C LYS A 70 -10.10 -8.02 4.58
N GLU A 71 -10.84 -7.08 5.17
CA GLU A 71 -11.53 -5.99 4.51
C GLU A 71 -10.52 -5.07 3.80
N HIS A 72 -9.43 -4.70 4.48
CA HIS A 72 -8.34 -3.90 3.88
C HIS A 72 -7.65 -4.66 2.74
N ILE A 73 -7.38 -5.95 2.93
CA ILE A 73 -6.78 -6.80 1.88
C ILE A 73 -7.67 -6.80 0.63
N ASN A 74 -8.97 -7.00 0.82
CA ASN A 74 -9.93 -7.03 -0.28
C ASN A 74 -10.03 -5.69 -1.00
N ALA A 75 -10.07 -4.59 -0.24
CA ALA A 75 -10.12 -3.25 -0.80
C ALA A 75 -8.90 -2.95 -1.66
N CYS A 76 -7.69 -3.32 -1.19
CA CYS A 76 -6.45 -3.12 -1.94
C CYS A 76 -6.44 -3.92 -3.25
N LEU A 77 -6.87 -5.19 -3.22
CA LEU A 77 -6.84 -6.07 -4.39
C LEU A 77 -7.76 -5.66 -5.54
N MET A 78 -8.64 -4.68 -5.33
CA MET A 78 -9.42 -4.05 -6.41
C MET A 78 -8.59 -3.15 -7.31
N TYR A 79 -7.37 -2.79 -6.90
CA TYR A 79 -6.47 -1.93 -7.66
C TYR A 79 -5.25 -2.70 -8.14
N GLU A 80 -4.75 -2.30 -9.31
CA GLU A 80 -3.51 -2.83 -9.87
C GLU A 80 -2.29 -2.26 -9.15
N ASN A 81 -2.24 -0.93 -8.99
CA ASN A 81 -1.19 -0.19 -8.28
C ASN A 81 -1.75 0.32 -6.95
N VAL A 82 -1.51 -0.43 -5.88
CA VAL A 82 -2.10 -0.19 -4.55
C VAL A 82 -1.43 1.00 -3.88
N ILE A 83 -0.10 1.10 -3.89
CA ILE A 83 0.64 2.19 -3.24
C ILE A 83 0.29 3.52 -3.90
N GLU A 84 0.29 3.58 -5.23
CA GLU A 84 -0.12 4.75 -6.01
C GLU A 84 -1.56 5.16 -5.66
N THR A 85 -2.50 4.20 -5.60
CA THR A 85 -3.89 4.48 -5.24
C THR A 85 -3.99 5.10 -3.83
N LEU A 86 -3.24 4.56 -2.87
CA LEU A 86 -3.17 5.10 -1.50
C LEU A 86 -2.53 6.49 -1.48
N TYR A 87 -1.52 6.74 -2.32
CA TYR A 87 -0.90 8.06 -2.44
C TYR A 87 -1.89 9.11 -2.96
N GLN A 88 -2.64 8.78 -4.00
CA GLN A 88 -3.71 9.65 -4.52
C GLN A 88 -4.79 9.93 -3.46
N LEU A 89 -5.15 8.91 -2.67
CA LEU A 89 -6.07 9.06 -1.56
C LEU A 89 -5.52 10.02 -0.47
N CYS A 90 -4.24 9.87 -0.14
CA CYS A 90 -3.55 10.72 0.84
C CYS A 90 -3.47 12.19 0.38
N ILE A 91 -3.28 12.44 -0.92
CA ILE A 91 -3.31 13.80 -1.48
C ILE A 91 -4.75 14.36 -1.45
N LYS A 92 -5.74 13.53 -1.79
CA LYS A 92 -7.15 13.93 -1.83
C LYS A 92 -7.67 14.33 -0.46
N TYR A 93 -7.25 13.62 0.59
CA TYR A 93 -7.73 13.83 1.95
C TYR A 93 -6.59 14.33 2.85
N GLU A 94 -6.50 15.65 3.00
CA GLU A 94 -5.40 16.33 3.73
C GLU A 94 -5.21 15.88 5.19
N TYR A 95 -6.23 15.27 5.81
CA TYR A 95 -6.15 14.76 7.18
C TYR A 95 -5.38 13.42 7.27
N LEU A 96 -5.27 12.68 6.17
CA LEU A 96 -4.57 11.40 6.15
C LEU A 96 -3.07 11.61 6.34
N ARG A 97 -2.49 10.70 7.13
CA ARG A 97 -1.06 10.63 7.45
C ARG A 97 -0.58 9.22 7.13
N TYR A 98 0.74 9.03 7.16
CA TYR A 98 1.37 7.72 6.88
C TYR A 98 2.61 7.48 7.76
N SER A 99 2.75 8.26 8.83
CA SER A 99 3.96 8.27 9.65
C SER A 99 4.01 7.13 10.66
N ARG A 100 2.87 6.49 10.92
CA ARG A 100 2.67 5.39 11.87
C ARG A 100 1.81 4.32 11.20
N TRP A 101 1.92 3.08 11.63
CA TRP A 101 1.09 1.98 11.12
C TRP A 101 -0.42 2.26 11.26
N LYS A 102 -0.83 2.84 12.40
CA LYS A 102 -2.22 3.27 12.61
C LYS A 102 -2.70 4.30 11.57
N ASP A 103 -1.81 5.18 11.12
CA ASP A 103 -2.16 6.15 10.08
C ASP A 103 -2.43 5.43 8.74
N ILE A 104 -1.68 4.36 8.46
CA ILE A 104 -1.86 3.53 7.26
C ILE A 104 -3.16 2.71 7.37
N GLU A 105 -3.48 2.15 8.53
CA GLU A 105 -4.78 1.49 8.78
C GLU A 105 -5.97 2.45 8.58
N GLU A 106 -5.85 3.70 9.02
CA GLU A 106 -6.84 4.74 8.79
C GLU A 106 -6.98 5.05 7.29
N MET A 107 -5.87 5.11 6.55
CA MET A 107 -5.87 5.28 5.10
C MET A 107 -6.54 4.10 4.37
N LEU A 108 -6.32 2.87 4.82
CA LEU A 108 -6.99 1.68 4.28
C LEU A 108 -8.50 1.70 4.57
N SER A 109 -8.88 2.22 5.73
CA SER A 109 -10.29 2.42 6.08
C SER A 109 -10.93 3.50 5.20
N ALA A 110 -10.22 4.60 4.95
CA ALA A 110 -10.65 5.64 4.02
C ALA A 110 -10.79 5.12 2.58
N LEU A 111 -9.94 4.19 2.14
CA LEU A 111 -10.06 3.53 0.84
C LEU A 111 -11.37 2.76 0.70
N ILE A 112 -11.76 2.02 1.74
CA ILE A 112 -13.04 1.30 1.77
C ILE A 112 -14.23 2.29 1.66
N GLU A 113 -14.20 3.37 2.45
CA GLU A 113 -15.26 4.38 2.40
C GLU A 113 -15.34 5.06 1.03
N GLU A 114 -14.21 5.30 0.39
CA GLU A 114 -14.14 5.83 -0.97
C GLU A 114 -14.82 4.89 -1.98
N GLN A 115 -14.54 3.58 -1.89
CA GLN A 115 -15.15 2.57 -2.75
C GLN A 115 -16.67 2.50 -2.57
N LYS A 116 -17.16 2.60 -1.33
CA LYS A 116 -18.60 2.63 -1.04
C LYS A 116 -19.29 3.82 -1.70
N LYS A 117 -18.71 5.02 -1.57
CA LYS A 117 -19.23 6.24 -2.23
C LYS A 117 -19.31 6.09 -3.76
N TYR A 118 -18.29 5.49 -4.37
CA TYR A 118 -18.31 5.23 -5.81
C TYR A 118 -19.38 4.20 -6.21
N ALA A 119 -19.59 3.16 -5.41
CA ALA A 119 -20.63 2.15 -5.67
C ALA A 119 -22.04 2.76 -5.59
N GLU A 120 -22.32 3.58 -4.57
CA GLU A 120 -23.61 4.26 -4.38
C GLU A 120 -23.91 5.24 -5.51
N THR A 121 -22.92 6.04 -5.92
CA THR A 121 -23.09 7.00 -7.02
C THR A 121 -23.22 6.35 -8.39
N ALA A 122 -22.67 5.14 -8.59
CA ALA A 122 -22.85 4.36 -9.81
C ALA A 122 -24.24 3.71 -9.90
N ASP A 123 -24.85 3.38 -8.76
CA ASP A 123 -26.19 2.80 -8.70
C ASP A 123 -27.29 3.85 -8.88
N CYS A 124 -27.11 5.08 -8.37
CA CYS A 124 -28.03 6.20 -8.62
C CYS A 124 -28.09 6.71 -10.08
N ARG A 125 -27.22 6.21 -10.97
CA ARG A 125 -27.19 6.57 -12.40
C ARG A 125 -27.88 5.54 -13.31
N LYS A 126 -28.47 4.49 -12.74
CA LYS A 126 -29.29 3.49 -13.45
C LYS A 126 -30.77 3.78 -13.30
#